data_AF-A0A183DW53-F1
#
_entry.id   AF-A0A183DW53-F1
#
_cell.length_a   1.000
_cell.length_b   1.000
_cell.length_c   1.000
_cell.angle_alpha   90.00
_cell.angle_beta   90.00
_cell.angle_gamma   90.00
#
_symmetry.space_group_name_H-M   'P 1'
#
loop_
_entity.id
_entity.type
_entity.pdbx_description
1 polymer ?
#
loop_
_entity_poly.entity_id
_entity_poly.type
_entity_poly.pdbx_seq_one_letter_code
_entity_poly.pdbx_strand_id
1 'polypeptide(L)'
;MQHPSDHRGDEITAFANVPPQIIKGSEIPVQILSEILLRIDDIRTIGYVCPLVCRQWNDVLMAPGFWINYMQYRSVTLPPPSLRKIPELNIKKVALLQPFGRNLLTNPSGEEAYNGWRITSNGGSGFQIECPPEGCSSCLEEDIPVAFATSHDWCRKHQIVDLWKEGIEVR
;
A
#
# COMPACT_ATOMS: atom_id res chain seq x y z
N MET A 1 29.48 -3.74 -0.70
CA MET A 1 29.16 -2.31 -0.56
C MET A 1 28.58 -1.83 -1.87
N GLN A 2 27.26 -1.68 -1.94
CA GLN A 2 26.57 -1.14 -3.12
C GLN A 2 26.45 0.37 -2.92
N HIS A 3 27.02 1.13 -3.85
CA HIS A 3 26.86 2.59 -3.90
C HIS A 3 25.36 2.93 -4.03
N PRO A 4 24.86 3.96 -3.33
CA PRO A 4 23.52 4.45 -3.56
C PRO A 4 23.49 5.09 -4.96
N SER A 5 22.62 4.55 -5.81
CA SER A 5 22.23 5.15 -7.09
C SER A 5 21.72 6.56 -6.86
N ASP A 6 22.33 7.53 -7.55
CA ASP A 6 21.96 8.95 -7.50
C ASP A 6 20.61 9.15 -8.21
N HIS A 7 19.52 9.10 -7.44
CA HIS A 7 18.14 9.29 -7.91
C HIS A 7 17.79 10.75 -8.23
N ARG A 8 18.73 11.69 -8.03
CA ARG A 8 18.50 13.13 -8.28
C ARG A 8 18.29 13.48 -9.75
N GLY A 9 18.73 12.64 -10.68
CA GLY A 9 18.53 12.84 -12.11
C GLY A 9 17.07 12.72 -12.57
N ASP A 10 16.28 11.89 -11.88
CA ASP A 10 14.88 11.60 -12.25
C ASP A 10 13.90 12.67 -11.70
N GLU A 11 14.31 13.50 -10.74
CA GLU A 11 13.48 14.56 -10.16
C GLU A 11 13.38 15.80 -11.06
N ILE A 12 14.41 16.09 -11.86
CA ILE A 12 14.49 17.30 -12.70
C ILE A 12 13.50 17.22 -13.89
N THR A 13 13.24 16.01 -14.38
CA THR A 13 12.32 15.79 -15.50
C THR A 13 10.85 15.72 -15.10
N ALA A 14 10.55 15.46 -13.81
CA ALA A 14 9.17 15.28 -13.33
C ALA A 14 8.33 16.56 -13.29
N PHE A 15 8.96 17.74 -13.28
CA PHE A 15 8.27 19.03 -13.07
C PHE A 15 8.46 20.05 -14.19
N ALA A 16 9.03 19.65 -15.34
CA ALA A 16 9.43 20.57 -16.41
C ALA A 16 8.30 21.45 -16.99
N ASN A 17 7.02 21.09 -16.76
CA ASN A 17 5.85 21.75 -17.35
C ASN A 17 4.89 22.38 -16.32
N VAL A 18 5.27 22.48 -15.04
CA VAL A 18 4.38 23.03 -13.99
C VAL A 18 4.62 24.54 -13.82
N PRO A 19 3.61 25.41 -14.00
CA PRO A 19 3.77 26.86 -13.84
C PRO A 19 4.10 27.22 -12.37
N PRO A 20 4.88 28.28 -12.10
CA PRO A 20 5.34 28.65 -10.76
C PRO A 20 4.20 29.17 -9.87
N GLN A 21 4.33 28.98 -8.54
CA GLN A 21 3.31 29.47 -7.59
C GLN A 21 3.66 30.88 -7.19
N ILE A 22 2.69 31.79 -7.19
CA ILE A 22 2.90 33.13 -6.66
C ILE A 22 2.27 33.22 -5.28
N ILE A 23 3.09 33.43 -4.25
CA ILE A 23 2.62 33.76 -2.90
C ILE A 23 3.13 35.15 -2.55
N LYS A 24 2.19 36.08 -2.30
CA LYS A 24 2.50 37.49 -1.96
C LYS A 24 3.46 38.18 -2.96
N GLY A 25 3.36 37.82 -4.24
CA GLY A 25 4.18 38.40 -5.32
C GLY A 25 5.55 37.75 -5.51
N SER A 26 5.90 36.70 -4.75
CA SER A 26 7.11 35.92 -4.95
C SER A 26 6.81 34.57 -5.59
N GLU A 27 7.58 34.20 -6.60
CA GLU A 27 7.53 32.86 -7.19
C GLU A 27 8.13 31.85 -6.22
N ILE A 28 7.36 30.83 -5.87
CA ILE A 28 7.82 29.68 -5.11
C ILE A 28 8.15 28.56 -6.11
N PRO A 29 9.39 28.05 -6.07
CA PRO A 29 9.78 26.89 -6.86
C PRO A 29 8.91 25.68 -6.52
N VAL A 30 8.54 24.91 -7.53
CA VAL A 30 7.69 23.71 -7.40
C VAL A 30 8.27 22.68 -6.40
N GLN A 31 9.59 22.64 -6.26
CA GLN A 31 10.29 21.78 -5.30
C GLN A 31 9.97 22.17 -3.86
N ILE A 32 9.91 23.47 -3.55
CA ILE A 32 9.56 23.96 -2.22
C ILE A 32 8.08 23.69 -1.93
N LEU A 33 7.21 23.89 -2.92
CA LEU A 33 5.80 23.52 -2.78
C LEU A 33 5.64 22.01 -2.50
N SER A 34 6.35 21.16 -3.25
CA SER A 34 6.37 19.71 -3.04
C SER A 34 6.79 19.37 -1.61
N GLU A 35 7.86 19.98 -1.09
CA GLU A 35 8.34 19.78 0.28
C GLU A 35 7.31 20.23 1.35
N ILE A 36 6.59 21.33 1.12
CA ILE A 36 5.51 21.77 2.01
C ILE A 36 4.38 20.73 2.03
N LEU A 37 3.92 20.31 0.84
CA LEU A 37 2.85 19.35 0.68
C LEU A 37 3.22 17.96 1.25
N LEU A 38 4.48 17.55 1.12
CA LEU A 38 5.02 16.30 1.66
C LEU A 38 4.86 16.19 3.20
N ARG A 39 4.90 17.33 3.90
CA ARG A 39 4.80 17.45 5.37
C ARG A 39 3.36 17.44 5.88
N ILE A 40 2.36 17.36 5.02
CA ILE A 40 0.97 17.21 5.43
C ILE A 40 0.70 15.75 5.79
N ASP A 41 0.36 15.50 7.06
CA ASP A 41 0.20 14.13 7.58
C ASP A 41 -1.16 13.50 7.32
N ASP A 42 -2.23 14.30 7.25
CA ASP A 42 -3.56 13.75 6.99
C ASP A 42 -3.66 13.30 5.52
N ILE A 43 -3.67 11.98 5.35
CA ILE A 43 -3.71 11.28 4.08
C ILE A 43 -4.88 11.70 3.19
N ARG A 44 -6.03 12.03 3.80
CA ARG A 44 -7.23 12.47 3.07
C ARG A 44 -7.06 13.89 2.56
N THR A 45 -6.44 14.75 3.37
CA THR A 45 -6.16 16.14 3.03
C THR A 45 -5.21 16.21 1.86
N ILE A 46 -4.04 15.56 1.95
CA ILE A 46 -3.05 15.55 0.87
C ILE A 46 -3.57 14.82 -0.38
N GLY A 47 -4.34 13.75 -0.20
CA GLY A 47 -4.87 12.94 -1.29
C GLY A 47 -6.04 13.58 -2.04
N TYR A 48 -6.92 14.32 -1.36
CA TYR A 48 -8.21 14.70 -1.93
C TYR A 48 -8.61 16.16 -1.71
N VAL A 49 -8.04 16.87 -0.73
CA VAL A 49 -8.37 18.28 -0.45
C VAL A 49 -7.35 19.22 -1.09
N CYS A 50 -6.05 18.98 -0.89
CA CYS A 50 -4.97 19.79 -1.47
C CYS A 50 -5.04 19.89 -3.01
N PRO A 51 -5.36 18.82 -3.77
CA PRO A 51 -5.51 18.94 -5.23
C PRO A 51 -6.62 19.92 -5.66
N LEU A 52 -7.58 20.24 -4.79
CA LEU A 52 -8.69 21.14 -5.09
C LEU A 52 -8.36 22.62 -4.85
N VAL A 53 -7.21 22.93 -4.25
CA VAL A 53 -6.83 24.31 -3.90
C VAL A 53 -6.54 25.14 -5.14
N CYS A 54 -5.67 24.65 -6.02
CA CYS A 54 -5.36 25.28 -7.30
C CYS A 54 -4.74 24.28 -8.29
N ARG A 55 -4.64 24.69 -9.57
CA ARG A 55 -4.07 23.85 -10.64
C ARG A 55 -2.66 23.35 -10.31
N GLN A 56 -1.82 24.22 -9.79
CA GLN A 56 -0.44 23.86 -9.51
C GLN A 56 -0.30 22.83 -8.38
N TRP A 57 -1.12 22.93 -7.33
CA TRP A 57 -1.16 21.92 -6.27
C TRP A 57 -1.64 20.58 -6.82
N ASN A 58 -2.66 20.62 -7.68
CA ASN A 58 -3.09 19.43 -8.39
C ASN A 58 -1.95 18.83 -9.23
N ASP A 59 -1.24 19.63 -10.02
CA ASP A 59 -0.18 19.15 -10.91
C ASP A 59 0.95 18.46 -10.12
N VAL A 60 1.39 19.04 -9.00
CA VAL A 60 2.37 18.40 -8.09
C VAL A 60 1.82 17.08 -7.53
N LEU A 61 0.56 17.06 -7.09
CA LEU A 61 -0.06 15.89 -6.47
C LEU A 61 -0.54 14.82 -7.46
N MET A 62 -0.55 15.13 -8.76
CA MET A 62 -0.76 14.16 -9.84
C MET A 62 0.56 13.53 -10.30
N ALA A 63 1.69 14.18 -10.04
CA ALA A 63 3.00 13.67 -10.45
C ALA A 63 3.36 12.38 -9.69
N PRO A 64 3.74 11.29 -10.38
CA PRO A 64 4.12 10.05 -9.73
C PRO A 64 5.29 10.20 -8.74
N GLY A 65 6.27 11.04 -9.09
CA GLY A 65 7.45 11.30 -8.27
C GLY A 65 7.13 11.83 -6.88
N PHE A 66 6.09 12.68 -6.74
CA PHE A 66 5.65 13.18 -5.43
C PHE A 66 5.30 12.02 -4.49
N TRP A 67 4.54 11.03 -4.96
CA TRP A 67 4.08 9.92 -4.13
C TRP A 67 5.17 8.89 -3.83
N ILE A 68 6.17 8.76 -4.71
CA ILE A 68 7.38 7.98 -4.42
C ILE A 68 8.14 8.65 -3.26
N ASN A 69 8.37 9.96 -3.35
CA ASN A 69 9.03 10.73 -2.28
C ASN A 69 8.21 10.72 -0.99
N TYR A 70 6.87 10.76 -1.09
CA TYR A 70 5.94 10.63 0.04
C TYR A 70 6.12 9.31 0.79
N MET A 71 6.19 8.18 0.07
CA MET A 71 6.41 6.87 0.69
C MET A 71 7.80 6.77 1.30
N GLN A 72 8.84 7.26 0.61
CA GLN A 72 10.21 7.28 1.13
C GLN A 72 10.34 8.10 2.40
N TYR A 73 9.80 9.31 2.41
CA TYR A 73 9.80 10.21 3.58
C TYR A 73 9.16 9.56 4.81
N ARG A 74 8.09 8.78 4.60
CA ARG A 74 7.36 8.07 5.67
C ARG A 74 7.88 6.66 5.94
N SER A 75 8.95 6.23 5.28
CA SER A 75 9.48 4.86 5.39
C SER A 75 8.43 3.77 5.10
N VAL A 76 7.48 4.06 4.20
CA VAL A 76 6.45 3.13 3.72
C VAL A 76 7.05 2.24 2.63
N THR A 77 6.63 0.98 2.57
CA THR A 77 7.10 0.04 1.56
C THR A 77 6.76 0.51 0.14
N LEU A 78 7.80 0.72 -0.66
CA LEU A 78 7.66 1.02 -2.08
C LEU A 78 7.23 -0.21 -2.88
N PRO A 79 6.52 -0.04 -4.01
CA PRO A 79 6.28 -1.14 -4.92
C PRO A 79 7.61 -1.74 -5.44
N PRO A 80 7.60 -3.04 -5.80
CA PRO A 80 8.69 -3.67 -6.51
C PRO A 80 9.18 -2.84 -7.70
N PRO A 81 10.49 -2.83 -8.01
CA PRO A 81 11.03 -2.06 -9.14
C PRO A 81 10.35 -2.36 -10.48
N SER A 82 9.85 -3.58 -10.70
CA SER A 82 9.09 -3.95 -11.90
C SER A 82 7.78 -3.19 -12.02
N LEU A 83 7.03 -3.02 -10.93
CA LEU A 83 5.78 -2.27 -10.92
C LEU A 83 6.02 -0.76 -11.02
N ARG A 84 7.09 -0.24 -10.40
CA ARG A 84 7.44 1.19 -10.51
C ARG A 84 7.79 1.65 -11.92
N LYS A 85 8.14 0.73 -12.82
CA LYS A 85 8.42 1.02 -14.24
C LYS A 85 7.16 1.13 -15.10
N ILE A 86 5.98 0.78 -14.58
CA ILE A 86 4.72 0.82 -15.31
C ILE A 86 4.18 2.26 -15.26
N PRO A 87 4.15 3.01 -16.38
CA PRO A 87 3.70 4.41 -16.39
C PRO A 87 2.25 4.59 -15.95
N GLU A 88 1.40 3.61 -16.23
CA GLU A 88 -0.03 3.59 -15.93
C GLU A 88 -0.32 3.28 -14.46
N LEU A 89 0.67 2.85 -13.68
CA LEU A 89 0.47 2.50 -12.28
C LEU A 89 0.05 3.74 -11.49
N ASN A 90 -1.09 3.64 -10.82
CA ASN A 90 -1.60 4.70 -9.96
C ASN A 90 -0.82 4.76 -8.63
N ILE A 91 0.38 5.31 -8.69
CA ILE A 91 1.29 5.39 -7.54
C ILE A 91 0.70 6.21 -6.38
N LYS A 92 -0.21 7.14 -6.68
CA LYS A 92 -0.99 7.86 -5.67
C LYS A 92 -1.83 6.89 -4.84
N LYS A 93 -2.64 6.03 -5.49
CA LYS A 93 -3.43 5.03 -4.76
C LYS A 93 -2.54 4.07 -3.97
N VAL A 94 -1.43 3.63 -4.55
CA VAL A 94 -0.44 2.81 -3.84
C VAL A 94 0.04 3.49 -2.55
N ALA A 95 0.45 4.76 -2.63
CA ALA A 95 0.95 5.50 -1.48
C ALA A 95 -0.12 5.71 -0.39
N LEU A 96 -1.37 5.89 -0.81
CA LEU A 96 -2.50 6.08 0.11
C LEU A 96 -2.94 4.76 0.77
N LEU A 97 -3.01 3.66 0.01
CA LEU A 97 -3.58 2.38 0.50
C LEU A 97 -2.52 1.38 1.01
N GLN A 98 -1.25 1.64 0.70
CA GLN A 98 -0.08 0.89 1.19
C GLN A 98 -0.28 -0.63 1.13
N PRO A 99 -0.48 -1.21 -0.07
CA PRO A 99 -0.76 -2.64 -0.21
C PRO A 99 0.46 -3.54 0.01
N PHE A 100 1.68 -2.97 -0.01
CA PHE A 100 2.93 -3.72 0.12
C PHE A 100 3.39 -3.74 1.59
N GLY A 101 4.06 -4.82 1.99
CA GLY A 101 4.61 -4.96 3.34
C GLY A 101 3.58 -5.35 4.41
N ARG A 102 2.35 -5.71 4.02
CA ARG A 102 1.31 -6.24 4.93
C ARG A 102 0.60 -7.45 4.33
N ASN A 103 -0.07 -8.23 5.18
CA ASN A 103 -0.97 -9.28 4.74
C ASN A 103 -2.25 -8.66 4.16
N LEU A 104 -2.62 -9.04 2.95
CA LEU A 104 -3.87 -8.64 2.30
C LEU A 104 -5.01 -9.63 2.58
N LEU A 105 -4.70 -10.80 3.13
CA LEU A 105 -5.70 -11.71 3.64
C LEU A 105 -6.23 -11.20 4.98
N THR A 106 -7.55 -11.17 5.11
CA THR A 106 -8.21 -10.93 6.39
C THR A 106 -8.34 -12.24 7.17
N ASN A 107 -8.26 -12.16 8.50
CA ASN A 107 -8.44 -13.28 9.42
C ASN A 107 -7.59 -14.52 9.03
N PRO A 108 -6.26 -14.38 8.88
CA PRO A 108 -5.42 -15.44 8.34
C PRO A 108 -5.38 -16.70 9.20
N SER A 109 -5.55 -16.55 10.53
CA SER A 109 -5.36 -17.63 11.51
C SER A 109 -6.67 -18.09 12.18
N GLY A 110 -7.76 -17.32 12.08
CA GLY A 110 -9.09 -17.73 12.53
C GLY A 110 -9.56 -17.08 13.83
N GLU A 111 -8.91 -16.00 14.27
CA GLU A 111 -9.29 -15.20 15.44
C GLU A 111 -10.73 -14.67 15.33
N GLU A 112 -11.18 -14.38 14.11
CA GLU A 112 -12.56 -13.98 13.79
C GLU A 112 -13.38 -15.13 13.21
N ALA A 113 -13.11 -16.35 13.68
CA ALA A 113 -13.68 -17.59 13.17
C ALA A 113 -13.53 -17.71 11.65
N TYR A 114 -14.63 -17.76 10.91
CA TYR A 114 -14.64 -17.87 9.44
C TYR A 114 -14.84 -16.53 8.73
N ASN A 115 -14.82 -15.39 9.44
CA ASN A 115 -15.01 -14.09 8.82
C ASN A 115 -13.97 -13.87 7.70
N GLY A 116 -14.40 -13.32 6.57
CA GLY A 116 -13.57 -13.13 5.37
C GLY A 116 -13.31 -14.41 4.55
N TRP A 117 -13.61 -15.62 5.04
CA TRP A 117 -13.36 -16.87 4.32
C TRP A 117 -14.63 -17.43 3.69
N ARG A 118 -14.55 -17.83 2.42
CA ARG A 118 -15.59 -18.63 1.76
C ARG A 118 -15.21 -20.10 1.84
N ILE A 119 -15.93 -20.87 2.64
CA ILE A 119 -15.80 -22.33 2.70
C ILE A 119 -16.50 -22.94 1.47
N THR A 120 -15.77 -23.74 0.71
CA THR A 120 -16.28 -24.45 -0.48
C THR A 120 -16.37 -25.96 -0.30
N SER A 121 -15.70 -26.50 0.73
CA SER A 121 -15.82 -27.90 1.14
C SER A 121 -15.63 -27.99 2.64
N ASN A 122 -16.42 -28.83 3.30
CA ASN A 122 -16.44 -28.97 4.76
C ASN A 122 -16.72 -30.42 5.15
N GLY A 123 -15.90 -31.35 4.66
CA GLY A 123 -16.10 -32.79 4.86
C GLY A 123 -15.80 -33.25 6.30
N GLY A 124 -16.17 -34.49 6.63
CA GLY A 124 -16.01 -35.05 7.96
C GLY A 124 -16.73 -34.21 9.02
N SER A 125 -16.03 -33.88 10.10
CA SER A 125 -16.49 -32.96 11.15
C SER A 125 -16.34 -31.47 10.78
N GLY A 126 -15.97 -31.16 9.53
CA GLY A 126 -15.72 -29.82 9.04
C GLY A 126 -14.44 -29.17 9.56
N PHE A 127 -14.23 -27.91 9.16
CA PHE A 127 -13.22 -27.06 9.77
C PHE A 127 -13.53 -26.86 11.25
N GLN A 128 -12.47 -26.83 12.05
CA GLN A 128 -12.51 -26.37 13.44
C GLN A 128 -11.52 -25.22 13.61
N ILE A 129 -11.78 -24.40 14.62
CA ILE A 129 -10.87 -23.34 15.04
C ILE A 129 -10.29 -23.79 16.37
N GLU A 130 -8.98 -24.01 16.40
CA GLU A 130 -8.26 -24.45 17.60
C GLU A 130 -7.55 -23.25 18.23
N CYS A 131 -7.57 -23.17 19.55
CA CYS A 131 -6.97 -22.09 20.33
C CYS A 131 -6.59 -22.59 21.75
N PRO A 132 -5.33 -22.98 22.01
CA PRO A 132 -4.22 -23.05 21.05
C PRO A 132 -4.37 -24.22 20.06
N PRO A 133 -3.70 -24.17 18.91
CA PRO A 133 -3.63 -25.29 17.97
C PRO A 133 -2.98 -26.53 18.58
N GLU A 134 -3.61 -27.69 18.42
CA GLU A 134 -3.07 -28.94 18.92
C GLU A 134 -2.00 -29.49 17.96
N GLY A 135 -0.89 -30.00 18.50
CA GLY A 135 0.19 -30.61 17.71
C GLY A 135 1.06 -29.65 16.88
N CYS A 136 0.91 -28.33 17.06
CA CYS A 136 1.68 -27.30 16.34
C CYS A 136 2.93 -26.80 17.09
N SER A 137 3.08 -27.16 18.38
CA SER A 137 3.94 -26.47 19.35
C SER A 137 5.44 -26.80 19.34
N SER A 138 5.95 -27.59 18.37
CA SER A 138 7.36 -28.02 18.37
C SER A 138 8.21 -27.52 17.18
N CYS A 139 7.61 -26.83 16.20
CA CYS A 139 8.25 -26.63 14.90
C CYS A 139 8.33 -25.17 14.44
N LEU A 140 7.81 -24.22 15.23
CA LEU A 140 7.64 -22.83 14.82
C LEU A 140 8.44 -21.91 15.74
N GLU A 141 9.11 -20.92 15.14
CA GLU A 141 9.83 -19.86 15.86
C GLU A 141 8.86 -18.86 16.52
N GLU A 142 7.61 -18.82 16.05
CA GLU A 142 6.56 -17.92 16.52
C GLU A 142 5.40 -18.72 17.14
N ASP A 143 4.82 -18.18 18.21
CA ASP A 143 3.64 -18.76 18.86
C ASP A 143 2.38 -18.44 18.04
N ILE A 144 1.71 -19.48 17.53
CA ILE A 144 0.46 -19.33 16.77
C ILE A 144 -0.72 -19.59 17.72
N PRO A 145 -1.48 -18.56 18.13
CA PRO A 145 -2.51 -18.70 19.14
C PRO A 145 -3.79 -19.36 18.63
N VAL A 146 -4.07 -19.25 17.32
CA VAL A 146 -5.31 -19.74 16.70
C VAL A 146 -4.97 -20.36 15.34
N ALA A 147 -5.62 -21.47 14.99
CA ALA A 147 -5.47 -22.08 13.67
C ALA A 147 -6.76 -22.74 13.19
N PHE A 148 -6.85 -22.91 11.87
CA PHE A 148 -7.88 -23.73 11.24
C PHE A 148 -7.42 -25.18 11.15
N ALA A 149 -8.16 -26.11 11.75
CA ALA A 149 -7.95 -27.54 11.63
C ALA A 149 -8.94 -28.15 10.64
N THR A 150 -8.47 -29.09 9.81
CA THR A 150 -9.31 -29.84 8.87
C THR A 150 -9.71 -31.19 9.45
N SER A 151 -10.83 -31.74 8.98
CA SER A 151 -11.25 -33.10 9.35
C SER A 151 -10.62 -34.19 8.47
N HIS A 152 -11.11 -35.43 8.60
CA HIS A 152 -10.64 -36.61 7.84
C HIS A 152 -11.05 -36.60 6.36
N ASP A 153 -12.01 -35.75 5.97
CA ASP A 153 -12.37 -35.50 4.58
C ASP A 153 -11.99 -34.05 4.16
N TRP A 154 -12.02 -33.80 2.84
CA TRP A 154 -11.62 -32.52 2.25
C TRP A 154 -12.36 -31.31 2.85
N CYS A 155 -11.57 -30.41 3.42
CA CYS A 155 -11.99 -29.08 3.85
C CYS A 155 -11.29 -28.05 2.97
N ARG A 156 -12.04 -27.10 2.38
CA ARG A 156 -11.52 -26.07 1.47
C ARG A 156 -12.14 -24.73 1.80
N LYS A 157 -11.31 -23.70 1.94
CA LYS A 157 -11.72 -22.30 2.07
C LYS A 157 -10.86 -21.42 1.18
N HIS A 158 -11.41 -20.31 0.72
CA HIS A 158 -10.68 -19.32 -0.06
C HIS A 158 -11.10 -17.89 0.27
N GLN A 159 -10.24 -16.94 -0.07
CA GLN A 159 -10.51 -15.51 -0.07
C GLN A 159 -10.00 -14.94 -1.40
N ILE A 160 -10.70 -13.96 -1.94
CA ILE A 160 -10.31 -13.28 -3.19
C ILE A 160 -9.85 -11.88 -2.82
N VAL A 161 -8.60 -11.56 -3.14
CA VAL A 161 -8.04 -10.22 -2.94
C VAL A 161 -8.16 -9.44 -4.25
N ASP A 162 -8.86 -8.31 -4.20
CA ASP A 162 -8.97 -7.37 -5.31
C ASP A 162 -7.82 -6.37 -5.25
N LEU A 163 -6.76 -6.62 -6.01
CA LEU A 163 -5.55 -5.80 -6.00
C LEU A 163 -5.82 -4.35 -6.42
N TRP A 164 -6.85 -4.08 -7.22
CA TRP A 164 -7.20 -2.72 -7.64
C TRP A 164 -7.85 -1.94 -6.49
N LYS A 165 -8.71 -2.60 -5.71
CA LYS A 165 -9.26 -2.03 -4.47
C LYS A 165 -8.18 -1.78 -3.43
N GLU A 166 -7.15 -2.63 -3.38
CA GLU A 166 -5.97 -2.42 -2.52
C GLU A 166 -5.00 -1.35 -3.06
N GLY A 167 -5.25 -0.78 -4.24
CA GLY A 167 -4.52 0.37 -4.79
C GLY A 167 -3.49 0.04 -5.86
N ILE A 168 -3.32 -1.22 -6.24
CA ILE A 168 -2.48 -1.66 -7.35
C ILE A 168 -3.30 -1.62 -8.64
N GLU A 169 -3.74 -0.41 -8.99
CA GLU A 169 -4.54 -0.11 -10.18
C GLU A 169 -3.65 0.46 -11.29
N VAL A 170 -3.83 -0.01 -12.52
CA VAL A 170 -3.31 0.62 -13.73
C VAL A 170 -4.41 1.44 -14.40
N ARG A 171 -4.09 2.65 -14.88
CA ARG A 171 -5.04 3.60 -15.46
C ARG A 171 -4.77 3.88 -16.93
#